data_AF-A0AAV0S0M8-F1
#
_entry.id   AF-A0AAV0S0M8-F1
#
_cell.length_a   1.000
_cell.length_b   1.000
_cell.length_c   1.000
_cell.angle_alpha   90.00
_cell.angle_beta   90.00
_cell.angle_gamma   90.00
#
_symmetry.space_group_name_H-M   'P 1'
#
loop_
_entity.id
_entity.type
_entity.pdbx_description
1 polymer ?
#
loop_
_entity_poly.entity_id
_entity_poly.type
_entity_poly.pdbx_seq_one_letter_code
_entity_poly.pdbx_strand_id
1 'polypeptide(L)'
;MATNNNQLQPSPILSVKIEERREEEEEEEQFDYAKRAQWLRAAVLGANDGLVSTASLMMGVGAVRQDVKAMILTGFAGLVAGACSMAIGEFVSVYSQYDIEVAQMKRDQERGGGRGGEEEEGLPNPMQAAAASGLAFSVGAMVPLLAAAFIKEYKVRIGVMFGAVSLALVVFGWIGAVLGRAPVVKSSMRVLVGGWVAMALTFALTKSVDSNHMDWV
;
A
#
# COMPACT_ATOMS: atom_id res chain seq x y z
N MET A 1 12.04 -64.78 28.79
CA MET A 1 12.60 -63.47 29.21
C MET A 1 11.98 -62.42 28.30
N ALA A 2 10.80 -61.90 28.68
CA ALA A 2 10.05 -60.94 27.88
C ALA A 2 10.37 -59.53 28.38
N THR A 3 11.23 -58.81 27.68
CA THR A 3 11.45 -57.37 27.87
C THR A 3 10.19 -56.63 27.41
N ASN A 4 9.40 -56.21 28.40
CA ASN A 4 8.20 -55.41 28.23
C ASN A 4 8.61 -53.99 27.77
N ASN A 5 8.40 -53.71 26.49
CA ASN A 5 8.54 -52.39 25.89
C ASN A 5 7.36 -51.51 26.37
N ASN A 6 7.52 -50.90 27.54
CA ASN A 6 6.58 -49.88 28.01
C ASN A 6 6.85 -48.57 27.25
N GLN A 7 6.20 -48.45 26.09
CA GLN A 7 6.06 -47.19 25.36
C GLN A 7 5.37 -46.20 26.31
N LEU A 8 6.15 -45.26 26.84
CA LEU A 8 5.67 -44.21 27.73
C LEU A 8 4.82 -43.25 26.89
N GLN A 9 3.55 -43.59 26.68
CA GLN A 9 2.60 -42.65 26.10
C GLN A 9 2.40 -41.50 27.09
N PRO A 10 2.48 -40.23 26.63
CA PRO A 10 2.29 -39.09 27.51
C PRO A 10 0.90 -39.16 28.15
N SER A 11 0.83 -38.84 29.45
CA SER A 11 -0.43 -38.81 30.20
C SER A 11 -1.43 -37.86 29.50
N PRO A 12 -2.74 -38.21 29.44
CA PRO A 12 -3.75 -37.48 28.66
C PRO A 12 -3.78 -35.97 28.91
N ILE A 13 -3.48 -35.55 30.14
CA ILE A 13 -3.46 -34.14 30.57
C ILE A 13 -2.31 -33.35 29.92
N LEU A 14 -1.17 -34.00 29.62
CA LEU A 14 -0.05 -33.36 28.95
C LEU A 14 -0.35 -33.17 27.45
N SER A 15 -1.06 -34.11 26.83
CA SER A 15 -1.50 -34.02 25.44
C SER A 15 -2.44 -32.84 25.23
N VAL A 16 -3.45 -32.71 26.10
CA VAL A 16 -4.40 -31.58 26.08
C VAL A 16 -3.69 -30.24 26.30
N LYS A 17 -2.70 -30.17 27.20
CA LYS A 17 -1.95 -28.93 27.46
C LYS A 17 -0.96 -28.55 26.35
N ILE A 18 -0.51 -29.54 25.57
CA ILE A 18 0.30 -29.30 24.37
C ILE A 18 -0.61 -28.85 23.23
N GLU A 19 -1.81 -29.43 23.08
CA GLU A 19 -2.83 -29.00 22.13
C GLU A 19 -3.32 -27.58 22.43
N GLU A 20 -3.71 -27.26 23.67
CA GLU A 20 -4.11 -25.91 24.09
C GLU A 20 -3.00 -24.88 23.84
N ARG A 21 -1.75 -25.17 24.19
CA ARG A 21 -0.61 -24.27 23.93
C ARG A 21 -0.36 -24.10 22.42
N ARG A 22 -0.53 -25.15 21.64
CA ARG A 22 -0.32 -25.14 20.19
C ARG A 22 -1.44 -24.39 19.49
N GLU A 23 -2.66 -24.48 19.99
CA GLU A 23 -3.82 -23.68 19.54
C GLU A 23 -3.62 -22.20 19.91
N GLU A 24 -3.17 -21.88 21.14
CA GLU A 24 -2.83 -20.51 21.56
C GLU A 24 -1.67 -19.92 20.71
N GLU A 25 -0.61 -20.69 20.43
CA GLU A 25 0.51 -20.28 19.59
C GLU A 25 0.10 -20.10 18.11
N GLU A 26 -0.78 -20.96 17.59
CA GLU A 26 -1.30 -20.88 16.21
C GLU A 26 -2.27 -19.68 16.05
N GLU A 27 -3.11 -19.38 17.04
CA GLU A 27 -3.98 -18.18 17.06
C GLU A 27 -3.18 -16.87 17.17
N GLU A 28 -2.15 -16.81 18.05
CA GLU A 28 -1.28 -15.64 18.17
C GLU A 28 -0.52 -15.35 16.86
N GLU A 29 0.01 -16.40 16.20
CA GLU A 29 0.81 -16.27 14.97
C GLU A 29 -0.07 -15.86 13.76
N GLN A 30 -1.29 -16.39 13.68
CA GLN A 30 -2.27 -16.05 12.64
C GLN A 30 -2.79 -14.60 12.78
N PHE A 31 -3.08 -14.17 14.01
CA PHE A 31 -3.50 -12.80 14.32
C PHE A 31 -2.43 -11.76 13.97
N ASP A 32 -1.15 -12.05 14.27
CA ASP A 32 -0.04 -11.16 13.94
C ASP A 32 0.18 -11.09 12.42
N TYR A 33 -0.01 -12.19 11.69
CA TYR A 33 0.08 -12.20 10.23
C TYR A 33 -1.01 -11.33 9.56
N ALA A 34 -2.27 -11.43 10.00
CA ALA A 34 -3.39 -10.65 9.46
C ALA A 34 -3.19 -9.14 9.65
N LYS A 35 -2.84 -8.70 10.86
CA LYS A 35 -2.52 -7.31 11.15
C LYS A 35 -1.34 -6.81 10.33
N ARG A 36 -0.31 -7.65 10.17
CA ARG A 36 0.86 -7.34 9.34
C ARG A 36 0.50 -7.16 7.87
N ALA A 37 -0.31 -8.05 7.33
CA ALA A 37 -0.76 -7.97 5.94
C ALA A 37 -1.53 -6.67 5.66
N GLN A 38 -2.37 -6.21 6.60
CA GLN A 38 -3.19 -5.02 6.43
C GLN A 38 -2.37 -3.73 6.33
N TRP A 39 -1.47 -3.45 7.29
CA TRP A 39 -0.66 -2.24 7.23
C TRP A 39 0.38 -2.30 6.10
N LEU A 40 0.84 -3.50 5.74
CA LEU A 40 1.77 -3.71 4.63
C LEU A 40 1.12 -3.41 3.28
N ARG A 41 -0.13 -3.87 3.07
CA ARG A 41 -0.94 -3.51 1.90
C ARG A 41 -1.11 -2.00 1.80
N ALA A 42 -1.50 -1.36 2.90
CA ALA A 42 -1.70 0.08 2.97
C ALA A 42 -0.41 0.85 2.63
N ALA A 43 0.75 0.38 3.12
CA ALA A 43 2.05 0.96 2.82
C ALA A 43 2.43 0.81 1.34
N VAL A 44 2.28 -0.38 0.75
CA VAL A 44 2.63 -0.62 -0.67
C VAL A 44 1.76 0.22 -1.60
N LEU A 45 0.46 0.30 -1.32
CA LEU A 45 -0.46 1.18 -2.07
C LEU A 45 -0.07 2.64 -1.91
N GLY A 46 0.19 3.09 -0.67
CA GLY A 46 0.66 4.45 -0.38
C GLY A 46 1.90 4.81 -1.19
N ALA A 47 2.96 3.99 -1.13
CA ALA A 47 4.20 4.25 -1.86
C ALA A 47 4.02 4.33 -3.37
N ASN A 48 3.23 3.42 -3.94
CA ASN A 48 2.96 3.43 -5.38
C ASN A 48 2.15 4.66 -5.79
N ASP A 49 1.10 4.99 -5.05
CA ASP A 49 0.27 6.15 -5.32
C ASP A 49 1.07 7.44 -5.18
N GLY A 50 1.91 7.56 -4.14
CA GLY A 50 2.79 8.71 -3.94
C GLY A 50 3.76 8.92 -5.09
N LEU A 51 4.37 7.83 -5.56
CA LEU A 51 5.28 7.85 -6.69
C LEU A 51 4.58 8.27 -7.99
N VAL A 52 3.50 7.59 -8.36
CA VAL A 52 2.81 7.80 -9.64
C VAL A 52 2.10 9.15 -9.65
N SER A 53 1.33 9.50 -8.61
CA SER A 53 0.55 10.74 -8.57
C SER A 53 1.44 11.97 -8.59
N THR A 54 2.50 12.00 -7.78
CA THR A 54 3.43 13.13 -7.73
C THR A 54 4.19 13.28 -9.04
N ALA A 55 4.67 12.17 -9.62
CA ALA A 55 5.32 12.19 -10.94
C ALA A 55 4.37 12.69 -12.04
N SER A 56 3.11 12.24 -12.01
CA SER A 56 2.08 12.63 -12.98
C SER A 56 1.75 14.11 -12.89
N LEU A 57 1.58 14.65 -11.67
CA LEU A 57 1.35 16.07 -11.44
C LEU A 57 2.54 16.92 -11.91
N MET A 58 3.76 16.50 -11.57
CA MET A 58 4.99 17.21 -11.98
C MET A 58 5.17 17.20 -13.50
N MET A 59 4.91 16.08 -14.17
CA MET A 59 4.95 16.03 -15.65
C MET A 59 3.83 16.81 -16.30
N GLY A 60 2.61 16.73 -15.77
CA GLY A 60 1.45 17.47 -16.27
C GLY A 60 1.69 18.97 -16.23
N VAL A 61 2.07 19.52 -15.07
CA VAL A 61 2.42 20.94 -14.95
C VAL A 61 3.66 21.28 -15.79
N GLY A 62 4.66 20.39 -15.81
CA GLY A 62 5.84 20.51 -16.66
C GLY A 62 5.55 20.64 -18.15
N ALA A 63 4.46 20.03 -18.63
CA ALA A 63 4.03 20.08 -20.02
C ALA A 63 3.66 21.50 -20.47
N VAL A 64 3.20 22.34 -19.54
CA VAL A 64 2.72 23.72 -19.77
C VAL A 64 3.74 24.75 -19.27
N ARG A 65 4.35 24.50 -18.11
CA ARG A 65 5.34 25.39 -17.48
C ARG A 65 6.66 24.64 -17.34
N GLN A 66 7.66 25.06 -18.12
CA GLN A 66 8.99 24.44 -18.09
C GLN A 66 9.87 24.92 -16.91
N ASP A 67 9.37 25.78 -16.03
CA ASP A 67 10.10 26.25 -14.85
C ASP A 67 10.28 25.13 -13.80
N VAL A 68 11.50 25.02 -13.26
CA VAL A 68 11.84 24.11 -12.16
C VAL A 68 11.01 24.40 -10.91
N LYS A 69 10.82 25.68 -10.58
CA LYS A 69 10.09 26.10 -9.37
C LYS A 69 8.64 25.68 -9.43
N ALA A 70 7.98 25.87 -10.57
CA ALA A 70 6.58 25.48 -10.76
C ALA A 70 6.41 23.96 -10.56
N MET A 71 7.29 23.18 -11.19
CA MET A 71 7.25 21.72 -11.13
C MET A 71 7.49 21.20 -9.70
N ILE A 72 8.50 21.70 -8.99
CA ILE A 72 8.80 21.29 -7.61
C ILE A 72 7.69 21.73 -6.66
N LEU A 73 7.17 22.95 -6.80
CA LEU A 73 6.10 23.46 -5.96
C LEU A 73 4.83 22.61 -6.11
N THR A 74 4.46 22.25 -7.34
CA THR A 74 3.36 21.31 -7.61
C THR A 74 3.62 19.95 -7.00
N GLY A 75 4.83 19.39 -7.18
CA GLY A 75 5.19 18.09 -6.61
C GLY A 75 5.11 18.08 -5.09
N PHE A 76 5.59 19.14 -4.43
CA PHE A 76 5.56 19.25 -2.98
C PHE A 76 4.13 19.45 -2.45
N ALA A 77 3.34 20.29 -3.10
CA ALA A 77 1.93 20.46 -2.77
C ALA A 77 1.15 19.15 -2.96
N GLY A 78 1.41 18.43 -4.05
CA GLY A 78 0.85 17.11 -4.32
C GLY A 78 1.27 16.06 -3.29
N LEU A 79 2.53 16.09 -2.84
CA LEU A 79 3.03 15.22 -1.77
C LEU A 79 2.24 15.44 -0.49
N VAL A 80 2.15 16.69 -0.01
CA VAL A 80 1.49 17.00 1.27
C VAL A 80 -0.02 16.71 1.19
N ALA A 81 -0.68 17.19 0.14
CA ALA A 81 -2.11 16.96 -0.05
C ALA A 81 -2.43 15.47 -0.22
N GLY A 82 -1.62 14.77 -1.02
CA GLY A 82 -1.78 13.35 -1.28
C GLY A 82 -1.53 12.47 -0.06
N ALA A 83 -0.46 12.74 0.71
CA ALA A 83 -0.15 12.00 1.92
C ALA A 83 -1.27 12.12 2.97
N CYS A 84 -1.78 13.34 3.18
CA CYS A 84 -2.91 13.58 4.08
C CYS A 84 -4.18 12.89 3.59
N SER A 85 -4.51 13.03 2.30
CA SER A 85 -5.68 12.39 1.69
C SER A 85 -5.62 10.87 1.80
N MET A 86 -4.45 10.27 1.56
CA MET A 86 -4.24 8.82 1.64
C MET A 86 -4.36 8.31 3.07
N ALA A 87 -3.76 9.00 4.04
CA ALA A 87 -3.88 8.65 5.45
C ALA A 87 -5.34 8.70 5.92
N ILE A 88 -6.06 9.77 5.58
CA ILE A 88 -7.48 9.93 5.93
C ILE A 88 -8.33 8.86 5.24
N GLY A 89 -8.11 8.62 3.93
CA GLY A 89 -8.87 7.63 3.17
C GLY A 89 -8.68 6.21 3.70
N GLU A 90 -7.46 5.85 4.05
CA GLU A 90 -7.15 4.55 4.65
C GLU A 90 -7.74 4.44 6.07
N PHE A 91 -7.64 5.49 6.90
CA PHE A 91 -8.26 5.51 8.22
C PHE A 91 -9.77 5.25 8.14
N VAL A 92 -10.47 5.99 7.28
CA VAL A 92 -11.93 5.87 7.11
C VAL A 92 -12.31 4.51 6.53
N SER A 93 -11.54 3.99 5.56
CA SER A 93 -11.79 2.68 4.96
C SER A 93 -11.64 1.54 5.96
N VAL A 94 -10.57 1.58 6.78
CA VAL A 94 -10.32 0.54 7.79
C VAL A 94 -11.33 0.65 8.94
N TYR A 95 -11.68 1.86 9.36
CA TYR A 95 -12.70 2.07 10.38
C TYR A 95 -14.08 1.56 9.92
N SER A 96 -14.43 1.75 8.65
CA SER A 96 -15.67 1.20 8.10
C SER A 96 -15.68 -0.33 8.07
N GLN A 97 -14.52 -0.97 7.82
CA GLN A 97 -14.40 -2.43 7.89
C GLN A 97 -14.60 -2.95 9.31
N TYR A 98 -13.98 -2.28 10.28
CA TYR A 98 -14.18 -2.55 11.71
C TYR A 98 -15.66 -2.46 12.11
N ASP A 99 -16.36 -1.40 11.70
CA ASP A 99 -17.78 -1.22 12.03
C ASP A 99 -18.67 -2.32 11.45
N ILE A 100 -18.37 -2.80 10.23
CA ILE A 100 -19.10 -3.89 9.58
C ILE A 100 -18.91 -5.21 10.33
N GLU A 101 -17.67 -5.51 10.72
CA GLU A 101 -17.29 -6.72 11.44
C GLU A 101 -17.93 -6.76 12.83
N VAL A 102 -17.88 -5.66 13.58
CA VAL A 102 -18.57 -5.55 14.88
C VAL A 102 -20.08 -5.70 14.73
N ALA A 103 -20.66 -5.11 13.70
CA ALA A 103 -22.08 -5.27 13.42
C ALA A 103 -22.45 -6.70 12.99
N GLN A 104 -21.55 -7.44 12.33
CA GLN A 104 -21.72 -8.84 11.99
C GLN A 104 -21.67 -9.72 13.24
N MET A 105 -20.66 -9.54 14.10
CA MET A 105 -20.53 -10.29 15.37
C MET A 105 -21.78 -10.14 16.24
N LYS A 106 -22.30 -8.91 16.39
CA LYS A 106 -23.51 -8.67 17.18
C LYS A 106 -24.74 -9.39 16.59
N ARG A 107 -24.90 -9.42 15.26
CA ARG A 107 -26.02 -10.11 14.60
C ARG A 107 -25.93 -11.62 14.74
N ASP A 108 -24.72 -12.18 14.68
CA ASP A 108 -24.51 -13.62 14.80
C ASP A 108 -24.76 -14.10 16.24
N GLN A 109 -24.34 -13.31 17.23
CA GLN A 109 -24.68 -13.54 18.64
C GLN A 109 -26.19 -13.51 18.90
N GLU A 110 -26.91 -12.54 18.34
CA GLU A 110 -28.37 -12.42 18.48
C GLU A 110 -29.14 -13.56 17.78
N ARG A 111 -28.60 -14.14 16.71
CA ARG A 111 -29.24 -15.24 15.97
C ARG A 111 -29.11 -16.60 16.65
N GLY A 112 -28.38 -16.70 17.77
CA GLY A 112 -28.09 -17.99 18.42
C GLY A 112 -27.36 -18.97 17.50
N GLY A 113 -26.78 -18.48 16.40
CA GLY A 113 -26.01 -19.26 15.47
C GLY A 113 -24.65 -19.52 16.09
N GLY A 114 -24.50 -20.65 16.78
CA GLY A 114 -23.19 -21.15 17.18
C GLY A 114 -22.37 -21.48 15.92
N ARG A 115 -21.65 -20.50 15.39
CA ARG A 115 -20.48 -20.77 14.55
C ARG A 115 -19.36 -21.11 15.51
N GLY A 116 -19.12 -22.41 15.69
CA GLY A 116 -17.83 -22.84 16.18
C GLY A 116 -16.77 -22.44 15.17
N GLY A 117 -15.73 -21.74 15.64
CA GLY A 117 -14.42 -21.68 14.98
C GLY A 117 -14.34 -20.99 13.62
N GLU A 118 -15.05 -19.88 13.39
CA GLU A 118 -14.58 -18.91 12.40
C GLU A 118 -13.82 -17.85 13.17
N GLU A 119 -12.50 -18.06 13.20
CA GLU A 119 -11.42 -17.15 13.58
C GLU A 119 -11.93 -15.74 13.92
N GLU A 120 -11.80 -15.34 15.19
CA GLU A 120 -11.83 -13.92 15.55
C GLU A 120 -10.68 -13.24 14.79
N GLU A 121 -10.91 -12.90 13.51
CA GLU A 121 -9.99 -12.10 12.74
C GLU A 121 -9.80 -10.81 13.55
N GLY A 122 -8.56 -10.60 13.97
CA GLY A 122 -8.23 -9.50 14.85
C GLY A 122 -8.64 -8.18 14.24
N LEU A 123 -9.50 -7.44 14.95
CA LEU A 123 -10.05 -6.17 14.52
C LEU A 123 -8.99 -5.29 13.80
N PRO A 124 -9.29 -4.79 12.59
CA PRO A 124 -8.41 -3.96 11.78
C PRO A 124 -7.87 -2.77 12.59
N ASN A 125 -6.56 -2.48 12.53
CA ASN A 125 -5.98 -1.32 13.22
C ASN A 125 -5.96 -0.06 12.30
N PRO A 126 -6.90 0.90 12.46
CA PRO A 126 -7.07 1.98 11.49
C PRO A 126 -5.93 2.99 11.53
N MET A 127 -5.43 3.32 12.73
CA MET A 127 -4.37 4.32 12.90
C MET A 127 -3.05 3.83 12.30
N GLN A 128 -2.71 2.56 12.51
CA GLN A 128 -1.48 1.98 11.98
C GLN A 128 -1.48 1.91 10.46
N ALA A 129 -2.60 1.47 9.85
CA ALA A 129 -2.73 1.42 8.40
C ALA A 129 -2.68 2.82 7.76
N ALA A 130 -3.35 3.80 8.36
CA ALA A 130 -3.34 5.20 7.91
C ALA A 130 -1.95 5.84 7.99
N ALA A 131 -1.24 5.65 9.10
CA ALA A 131 0.13 6.16 9.25
C ALA A 131 1.08 5.48 8.27
N ALA A 132 0.97 4.15 8.10
CA ALA A 132 1.78 3.40 7.17
C ALA A 132 1.56 3.86 5.72
N SER A 133 0.31 4.05 5.28
CA SER A 133 0.00 4.51 3.93
C SER A 133 0.48 5.95 3.67
N GLY A 134 0.22 6.88 4.58
CA GLY A 134 0.63 8.28 4.43
C GLY A 134 2.15 8.49 4.43
N LEU A 135 2.87 7.76 5.30
CA LEU A 135 4.34 7.80 5.31
C LEU A 135 4.92 7.15 4.06
N ALA A 136 4.41 5.98 3.67
CA ALA A 136 4.85 5.31 2.45
C ALA A 136 4.58 6.17 1.21
N PHE A 137 3.43 6.85 1.14
CA PHE A 137 3.12 7.82 0.10
C PHE A 137 4.17 8.92 0.03
N SER A 138 4.53 9.50 1.17
CA SER A 138 5.56 10.55 1.23
C SER A 138 6.92 10.05 0.73
N VAL A 139 7.30 8.81 1.06
CA VAL A 139 8.52 8.17 0.57
C VAL A 139 8.48 7.98 -0.95
N GLY A 140 7.36 7.49 -1.49
CA GLY A 140 7.19 7.32 -2.94
C GLY A 140 7.23 8.65 -3.69
N ALA A 141 6.56 9.68 -3.16
CA ALA A 141 6.52 11.03 -3.72
C ALA A 141 7.88 11.74 -3.70
N MET A 142 8.78 11.35 -2.80
CA MET A 142 10.11 11.94 -2.71
C MET A 142 11.00 11.61 -3.92
N VAL A 143 10.79 10.46 -4.56
CA VAL A 143 11.58 10.01 -5.72
C VAL A 143 11.50 11.00 -6.90
N PRO A 144 10.31 11.34 -7.44
CA PRO A 144 10.21 12.30 -8.55
C PRO A 144 10.66 13.71 -8.13
N LEU A 145 10.40 14.12 -6.89
CA LEU A 145 10.85 15.41 -6.36
C LEU A 145 12.37 15.55 -6.37
N LEU A 146 13.07 14.56 -5.83
CA LEU A 146 14.54 14.56 -5.81
C LEU A 146 15.13 14.43 -7.22
N ALA A 147 14.53 13.62 -8.08
CA ALA A 147 14.98 13.47 -9.46
C ALA A 147 14.88 14.78 -10.26
N ALA A 148 13.88 15.63 -9.96
CA ALA A 148 13.69 16.91 -10.63
C ALA A 148 14.44 18.09 -10.00
N ALA A 149 14.81 18.00 -8.71
CA ALA A 149 15.24 19.15 -7.91
C ALA A 149 16.50 19.87 -8.43
N PHE A 150 17.45 19.12 -9.02
CA PHE A 150 18.79 19.62 -9.31
C PHE A 150 19.08 19.85 -10.81
N ILE A 151 18.08 19.70 -11.68
CA ILE A 151 18.28 19.74 -13.14
C ILE A 151 17.60 20.96 -13.76
N LYS A 152 18.43 21.90 -14.24
CA LYS A 152 17.96 23.14 -14.89
C LYS A 152 17.36 22.89 -16.27
N GLU A 153 18.03 22.08 -17.08
CA GLU A 153 17.61 21.78 -18.45
C GLU A 153 16.32 20.94 -18.45
N TYR A 154 15.27 21.45 -19.09
CA TYR A 154 13.93 20.84 -19.06
C TYR A 154 13.92 19.44 -19.65
N LYS A 155 14.54 19.25 -20.82
CA LYS A 155 14.56 17.94 -21.51
C LYS A 155 15.25 16.86 -20.66
N VAL A 156 16.38 17.22 -20.06
CA VAL A 156 17.14 16.30 -19.19
C VAL A 156 16.36 16.01 -17.92
N ARG A 157 15.72 17.01 -17.32
CA ARG A 157 14.94 16.86 -16.08
C ARG A 157 13.79 15.88 -16.24
N ILE A 158 12.97 16.03 -17.29
CA ILE A 158 11.87 15.09 -17.56
C ILE A 158 12.41 13.69 -17.85
N GLY A 159 13.50 13.58 -18.61
CA GLY A 159 14.13 12.29 -18.90
C GLY A 159 14.62 11.57 -17.63
N VAL A 160 15.35 12.27 -16.76
CA VAL A 160 15.84 11.73 -15.49
C VAL A 160 14.69 11.37 -14.56
N MET A 161 13.68 12.23 -14.46
CA MET A 161 12.50 11.96 -13.62
C MET A 161 11.73 10.73 -14.10
N PHE A 162 11.45 10.63 -15.41
CA PHE A 162 10.78 9.47 -16.00
C PHE A 162 11.59 8.18 -15.79
N GLY A 163 12.92 8.23 -15.98
CA GLY A 163 13.81 7.10 -15.74
C GLY A 163 13.82 6.67 -14.27
N ALA A 164 13.97 7.62 -13.35
CA ALA A 164 13.98 7.37 -11.91
C ALA A 164 12.64 6.79 -11.42
N VAL A 165 11.51 7.35 -11.88
CA VAL A 165 10.17 6.86 -11.53
C VAL A 165 9.93 5.47 -12.10
N SER A 166 10.34 5.21 -13.35
CA SER A 166 10.21 3.87 -13.96
C SER A 166 11.02 2.82 -13.20
N LEU A 167 12.25 3.15 -12.80
CA LEU A 167 13.07 2.29 -11.95
C LEU A 167 12.40 2.04 -10.60
N ALA A 168 11.91 3.10 -9.94
CA ALA A 168 11.21 2.98 -8.67
C ALA A 168 9.92 2.16 -8.76
N LEU A 169 9.15 2.25 -9.86
CA LEU A 169 7.97 1.42 -10.09
C LEU A 169 8.32 -0.06 -10.22
N VAL A 170 9.43 -0.39 -10.90
CA VAL A 170 9.92 -1.77 -10.98
C VAL A 170 10.31 -2.27 -9.59
N VAL A 171 11.04 -1.46 -8.82
CA VAL A 171 11.46 -1.80 -7.46
C VAL A 171 10.27 -1.97 -6.52
N PHE A 172 9.32 -1.04 -6.50
CA PHE A 172 8.12 -1.13 -5.67
C PHE A 172 7.20 -2.28 -6.10
N GLY A 173 7.05 -2.51 -7.40
CA GLY A 173 6.31 -3.66 -7.92
C GLY A 173 6.96 -5.00 -7.53
N TRP A 174 8.30 -5.05 -7.50
CA TRP A 174 9.05 -6.21 -7.05
C TRP A 174 8.90 -6.43 -5.54
N ILE A 175 9.13 -5.39 -4.73
CA ILE A 175 8.96 -5.42 -3.28
C ILE A 175 7.53 -5.82 -2.91
N GLY A 176 6.52 -5.19 -3.51
CA GLY A 176 5.12 -5.51 -3.27
C GLY A 176 4.77 -6.95 -3.64
N ALA A 177 5.37 -7.50 -4.70
CA ALA A 177 5.17 -8.90 -5.07
C ALA A 177 5.85 -9.88 -4.10
N VAL A 178 7.07 -9.57 -3.65
CA VAL A 178 7.79 -10.38 -2.65
C VAL A 178 7.03 -10.39 -1.32
N LEU A 179 6.57 -9.22 -0.89
CA LEU A 179 5.79 -9.05 0.35
C LEU A 179 4.41 -9.72 0.26
N GLY A 180 3.74 -9.63 -0.88
CA GLY A 180 2.43 -10.25 -1.12
C GLY A 180 2.47 -11.71 -1.59
N ARG A 181 3.65 -12.36 -1.59
CA ARG A 181 3.87 -13.72 -2.13
C ARG A 181 3.25 -13.96 -3.51
N ALA A 182 3.29 -12.94 -4.37
CA ALA A 182 2.72 -12.96 -5.72
C ALA A 182 3.83 -13.13 -6.79
N PRO A 183 3.50 -13.57 -8.01
CA PRO A 183 4.48 -13.67 -9.09
C PRO A 183 5.07 -12.30 -9.46
N VAL A 184 6.38 -12.13 -9.17
CA VAL A 184 7.12 -10.85 -9.26
C VAL A 184 6.99 -10.16 -10.62
N VAL A 185 7.16 -10.90 -11.72
CA VAL A 185 7.15 -10.32 -13.07
C VAL A 185 5.78 -9.72 -13.40
N LYS A 186 4.69 -10.42 -13.06
CA LYS A 186 3.33 -9.96 -13.36
C LYS A 186 2.97 -8.71 -12.54
N SER A 187 3.38 -8.68 -11.27
CA SER A 187 3.10 -7.51 -10.42
C SER A 187 3.89 -6.29 -10.85
N SER A 188 5.21 -6.43 -11.06
CA SER A 188 6.05 -5.32 -11.53
C SER A 188 5.58 -4.76 -12.87
N MET A 189 5.20 -5.63 -13.81
CA MET A 189 4.70 -5.20 -15.12
C MET A 189 3.41 -4.39 -15.00
N ARG A 190 2.45 -4.83 -14.18
CA ARG A 190 1.19 -4.11 -13.95
C ARG A 190 1.41 -2.73 -13.33
N VAL A 191 2.28 -2.64 -12.34
CA VAL A 191 2.61 -1.37 -11.66
C VAL A 191 3.30 -0.41 -12.62
N LEU A 192 4.27 -0.89 -13.40
CA LEU A 192 5.00 -0.09 -14.38
C LEU A 192 4.06 0.43 -15.48
N VAL A 193 3.29 -0.46 -16.11
CA VAL A 193 2.36 -0.09 -17.19
C VAL A 193 1.27 0.84 -16.68
N GLY A 194 0.68 0.55 -15.52
CA GLY A 194 -0.32 1.42 -14.90
C GLY A 194 0.23 2.81 -14.62
N GLY A 195 1.45 2.90 -14.08
CA GLY A 195 2.13 4.16 -13.83
C GLY A 195 2.36 4.97 -15.11
N TRP A 196 2.90 4.34 -16.16
CA TRP A 196 3.12 5.01 -17.46
C TRP A 196 1.83 5.51 -18.09
N VAL A 197 0.75 4.71 -18.03
CA VAL A 197 -0.56 5.13 -18.55
C VAL A 197 -1.09 6.34 -17.79
N ALA A 198 -1.02 6.34 -16.46
CA ALA A 198 -1.46 7.47 -15.64
C ALA A 198 -0.68 8.74 -15.99
N MET A 199 0.65 8.64 -16.04
CA MET A 199 1.53 9.74 -16.39
C MET A 199 1.27 10.30 -17.79
N ALA A 200 1.09 9.41 -18.78
CA ALA A 200 0.77 9.80 -20.16
C ALA A 200 -0.59 10.50 -20.25
N LEU A 201 -1.60 10.00 -19.53
CA LEU A 201 -2.93 10.60 -19.50
C LEU A 201 -2.89 11.99 -18.88
N THR A 202 -2.23 12.17 -17.73
CA THR A 202 -2.11 13.49 -17.11
C THR A 202 -1.37 14.48 -18.02
N PHE A 203 -0.25 14.06 -18.62
CA PHE A 203 0.48 14.90 -19.56
C PHE A 203 -0.38 15.31 -20.77
N ALA A 204 -1.11 14.36 -21.37
CA ALA A 204 -1.97 14.61 -22.52
C ALA A 204 -3.13 15.56 -22.20
N LEU A 205 -3.76 15.39 -21.03
CA LEU A 205 -4.86 16.24 -20.57
C LEU A 205 -4.37 17.67 -20.32
N THR A 206 -3.28 17.83 -19.56
CA THR A 206 -2.76 19.17 -19.24
C THR A 206 -2.28 19.90 -20.51
N LYS A 207 -1.68 19.17 -21.46
CA LYS A 207 -1.29 19.73 -22.77
C LYS A 207 -2.49 20.11 -23.65
N SER A 208 -3.56 19.32 -23.63
CA SER A 208 -4.79 19.62 -24.38
C SER A 208 -5.49 20.87 -23.85
N VAL A 209 -5.52 21.05 -22.53
CA VAL A 209 -6.09 22.25 -21.90
C VAL A 209 -5.33 23.51 -22.32
N ASP A 210 -4.00 23.46 -22.35
CA ASP A 210 -3.16 24.57 -22.82
C ASP A 210 -3.37 24.86 -24.32
N SER A 211 -3.50 23.82 -25.15
CA SER A 211 -3.71 23.97 -26.60
C SER A 211 -5.04 24.63 -26.96
N ASN A 212 -6.03 24.61 -26.06
CA ASN A 212 -7.36 25.23 -26.24
C ASN A 212 -7.47 26.63 -25.62
N HIS A 213 -6.40 27.14 -25.00
CA HIS A 213 -6.41 28.41 -24.26
C HIS A 213 -5.54 29.49 -24.93
N MET A 214 -5.80 29.76 -26.22
CA MET A 214 -5.20 30.88 -26.95
C MET A 214 -6.13 32.09 -27.15
N ASP A 215 -7.34 32.11 -26.55
CA ASP A 215 -8.33 33.18 -26.80
C ASP A 215 -9.06 33.76 -25.56
N TRP A 216 -8.54 33.66 -24.33
CA TRP A 216 -9.15 34.37 -23.19
C TRP A 216 -8.11 35.05 -22.30
N VAL A 217 -7.65 36.22 -22.78
CA VAL A 217 -7.17 37.34 -21.94
C VAL A 217 -8.34 38.28 -21.68
#